data_AF-A0A936UB56-F1
#
_entry.id   AF-A0A936UB56-F1
#
_cell.length_a   1.000
_cell.length_b   1.000
_cell.length_c   1.000
_cell.angle_alpha   90.00
_cell.angle_beta   90.00
_cell.angle_gamma   90.00
#
_symmetry.space_group_name_H-M   'P 1'
#
loop_
_entity.id
_entity.type
_entity.pdbx_description
1 polymer ?
#
loop_
_entity_poly.entity_id
_entity_poly.type
_entity_poly.pdbx_seq_one_letter_code
_entity_poly.pdbx_strand_id
1 'polypeptide(L)'
;METRIDVRAVPIKGAAEVAGAHHLFIVWKRADGAEIFLRGGPGNPKLGPLHEDSMGFKAIHCLWGLYIHGSIDYSPLARSVTAATGYQEVSFEKMVAACRTITFMGVGYRPTGPNSNTVARTLLAVLGIPPKKPDVLAPGWEFPPLVQ
;
A
#
# COMPACT_ATOMS: atom_id res chain seq x y z
N MET A 1 -18.31 16.38 -1.75
CA MET A 1 -17.56 16.11 -0.51
C MET A 1 -16.10 16.48 -0.74
N GLU A 2 -15.34 16.78 0.31
CA GLU A 2 -13.89 17.01 0.14
C GLU A 2 -13.19 15.68 -0.18
N THR A 3 -12.24 15.70 -1.12
CA THR A 3 -11.41 14.54 -1.42
C THR A 3 -10.44 14.28 -0.26
N ARG A 4 -10.06 13.02 -0.04
CA ARG A 4 -9.07 12.69 0.99
C ARG A 4 -8.29 11.43 0.70
N ILE A 5 -7.11 11.34 1.28
CA ILE A 5 -6.23 10.18 1.24
C ILE A 5 -6.23 9.57 2.64
N ASP A 6 -6.74 8.35 2.73
CA ASP A 6 -6.74 7.54 3.94
C ASP A 6 -5.64 6.47 3.83
N VAL A 7 -4.89 6.26 4.91
CA VAL A 7 -4.02 5.08 5.05
C VAL A 7 -4.80 4.08 5.89
N ARG A 8 -5.08 2.91 5.31
CA ARG A 8 -5.88 1.86 5.92
C ARG A 8 -5.02 0.64 6.22
N ALA A 9 -5.46 -0.13 7.21
CA ALA A 9 -4.77 -1.30 7.71
C ALA A 9 -5.73 -2.48 7.88
N VAL A 10 -5.33 -3.66 7.38
CA VAL A 10 -5.99 -4.94 7.63
C VAL A 10 -4.99 -5.95 8.19
N PRO A 11 -5.42 -6.91 9.03
CA PRO A 11 -4.54 -7.98 9.50
C PRO A 11 -3.94 -8.77 8.34
N ILE A 12 -2.63 -9.05 8.39
CA ILE A 12 -2.00 -9.98 7.44
C ILE A 12 -2.41 -11.39 7.85
N LYS A 13 -2.99 -12.15 6.92
CA LYS A 13 -3.37 -13.55 7.15
C LYS A 13 -2.14 -14.48 7.13
N GLY A 14 -2.23 -15.63 7.81
CA GLY A 14 -1.20 -16.66 7.77
C GLY A 14 -0.10 -16.46 8.81
N ALA A 15 1.17 -16.78 8.50
CA ALA A 15 2.25 -16.74 9.50
C ALA A 15 2.47 -15.37 10.16
N ALA A 16 2.17 -14.27 9.46
CA ALA A 16 2.26 -12.91 9.99
C ALA A 16 1.07 -12.52 10.89
N GLU A 17 -0.02 -13.30 10.88
CA GLU A 17 -1.18 -13.13 11.76
C GLU A 17 -0.78 -13.36 13.22
N VAL A 18 0.09 -14.35 13.46
CA VAL A 18 0.63 -14.68 14.79
C VAL A 18 1.44 -13.51 15.38
N ALA A 19 2.05 -12.68 14.54
CA ALA A 19 2.78 -11.49 14.95
C ALA A 19 1.87 -10.26 15.15
N GLY A 20 0.56 -10.35 14.85
CA GLY A 20 -0.37 -9.21 14.90
C GLY A 20 -0.06 -8.13 13.84
N ALA A 21 0.67 -8.49 12.78
CA ALA A 21 1.07 -7.55 11.76
C ALA A 21 -0.10 -7.18 10.84
N HIS A 22 -0.11 -5.93 10.37
CA HIS A 22 -1.09 -5.41 9.44
C HIS A 22 -0.45 -5.04 8.11
N HIS A 23 -1.21 -5.23 7.04
CA HIS A 23 -0.92 -4.72 5.71
C HIS A 23 -1.55 -3.33 5.55
N LEU A 24 -0.74 -2.38 5.09
CA LEU A 24 -1.11 -1.00 4.82
C LEU A 24 -1.37 -0.79 3.34
N PHE A 25 -2.42 -0.04 3.06
CA PHE A 25 -2.79 0.41 1.71
C PHE A 25 -3.37 1.82 1.77
N ILE A 26 -3.37 2.49 0.62
CA ILE A 26 -3.97 3.81 0.45
C ILE A 26 -5.39 3.65 -0.05
N VAL A 27 -6.31 4.44 0.48
CA VAL A 27 -7.62 4.68 -0.13
C VAL A 27 -7.76 6.16 -0.44
N TRP A 28 -7.94 6.48 -1.71
CA TRP A 28 -8.33 7.80 -2.14
C TRP A 28 -9.85 7.89 -2.24
N LYS A 29 -10.45 8.77 -1.44
CA LYS A 29 -11.86 9.07 -1.48
C LYS A 29 -12.09 10.29 -2.36
N ARG A 30 -12.84 10.10 -3.44
CA ARG A 30 -13.17 11.11 -4.45
C ARG A 30 -14.33 12.00 -3.99
N ALA A 31 -14.50 13.13 -4.67
CA ALA A 31 -15.51 14.12 -4.32
C ALA A 31 -16.96 13.60 -4.52
N ASP A 32 -17.12 12.63 -5.42
CA ASP A 32 -18.36 11.89 -5.71
C ASP A 32 -18.62 10.75 -4.70
N GLY A 33 -17.73 10.55 -3.73
CA GLY A 33 -17.85 9.53 -2.69
C GLY A 33 -17.25 8.17 -3.07
N ALA A 34 -16.80 7.97 -4.31
CA ALA A 34 -16.13 6.73 -4.71
C ALA A 34 -14.78 6.59 -3.98
N GLU A 35 -14.46 5.35 -3.59
CA GLU A 35 -13.19 5.01 -2.97
C GLU A 35 -12.35 4.19 -3.95
N ILE A 36 -11.08 4.57 -4.13
CA ILE A 36 -10.10 3.86 -4.96
C ILE A 36 -8.96 3.43 -4.07
N PHE A 37 -8.62 2.13 -4.05
CA PHE A 37 -7.47 1.64 -3.32
C PHE A 37 -6.21 1.68 -4.17
N LEU A 38 -5.05 1.84 -3.53
CA LEU A 38 -3.75 1.50 -4.06
C LEU A 38 -2.99 0.69 -3.02
N ARG A 39 -2.44 -0.45 -3.42
CA ARG A 39 -1.65 -1.33 -2.55
C ARG A 39 -0.43 -1.86 -3.26
N GLY A 40 0.57 -2.26 -2.48
CA GLY A 40 1.61 -3.18 -2.94
C GLY A 40 1.54 -4.50 -2.18
N GLY A 41 1.88 -5.60 -2.84
CA GLY A 41 2.27 -6.81 -2.13
C GLY A 41 2.71 -7.93 -3.06
N PRO A 42 2.71 -9.19 -2.60
CA PRO A 42 3.35 -10.25 -3.36
C PRO A 42 2.52 -10.58 -4.59
N GLY A 43 3.19 -10.83 -5.71
CA GLY A 43 2.54 -11.46 -6.87
C GLY A 43 2.78 -10.78 -8.20
N ASN A 44 3.96 -10.20 -8.44
CA ASN A 44 4.28 -9.72 -9.79
C ASN A 44 4.29 -10.93 -10.74
N PRO A 45 3.37 -11.02 -11.72
CA PRO A 45 3.22 -12.22 -12.54
C PRO A 45 4.35 -12.37 -13.57
N LYS A 46 5.08 -11.28 -13.85
CA LYS A 46 6.19 -11.25 -14.81
C LYS A 46 7.52 -11.63 -14.20
N LEU A 47 7.59 -11.71 -12.87
CA LEU A 47 8.80 -12.04 -12.14
C LEU A 47 8.55 -13.32 -11.34
N GLY A 48 9.46 -14.29 -11.49
CA GLY A 48 9.44 -15.52 -10.71
C GLY A 48 9.59 -15.24 -9.20
N PRO A 49 9.51 -16.27 -8.34
CA PRO A 49 10.01 -16.13 -6.97
C PRO A 49 11.43 -15.56 -7.03
N LEU A 50 11.66 -14.44 -6.34
CA LEU A 50 12.97 -13.80 -6.33
C LEU A 50 13.83 -14.51 -5.27
N HIS A 51 15.03 -14.95 -5.63
CA HIS A 51 15.87 -15.77 -4.75
C HIS A 51 16.34 -15.02 -3.49
N GLU A 52 16.69 -15.81 -2.45
CA GLU A 52 17.28 -15.53 -1.11
C GLU A 52 16.62 -14.43 -0.26
N ASP A 53 16.37 -13.27 -0.85
CA ASP A 53 15.94 -12.07 -0.18
C ASP A 53 14.42 -11.85 -0.18
N SER A 54 13.60 -12.74 -0.71
CA SER A 54 12.14 -12.58 -0.70
C SER A 54 11.42 -13.54 0.25
N MET A 55 12.16 -14.40 0.97
CA MET A 55 11.58 -15.54 1.71
C MET A 55 10.66 -16.44 0.85
N GLY A 56 10.92 -16.53 -0.46
CA GLY A 56 10.11 -17.29 -1.41
C GLY A 56 8.88 -16.55 -1.95
N PHE A 57 8.65 -15.30 -1.57
CA PHE A 57 7.60 -14.47 -2.15
C PHE A 57 8.02 -13.91 -3.52
N LYS A 58 7.03 -13.61 -4.37
CA LYS A 58 7.26 -12.92 -5.64
C LYS A 58 7.61 -11.45 -5.39
N ALA A 59 8.09 -10.78 -6.44
CA ALA A 59 8.29 -9.33 -6.41
C ALA A 59 7.02 -8.57 -6.01
N ILE A 60 7.22 -7.38 -5.43
CA ILE A 60 6.15 -6.42 -5.16
C ILE A 60 5.42 -6.13 -6.47
N HIS A 61 4.10 -6.26 -6.41
CA HIS A 61 3.18 -5.88 -7.45
C HIS A 61 2.20 -4.89 -6.86
N CYS A 62 2.16 -3.71 -7.45
CA CYS A 62 1.19 -2.70 -7.07
C CYS A 62 -0.11 -2.90 -7.84
N LEU A 63 -1.23 -2.81 -7.12
CA LEU A 63 -2.58 -2.93 -7.67
C LEU A 63 -3.40 -1.74 -7.19
N TRP A 64 -4.32 -1.30 -8.04
CA TRP A 64 -5.27 -0.24 -7.71
C TRP A 64 -6.60 -0.49 -8.43
N GLY A 65 -7.68 0.07 -7.89
CA GLY A 65 -9.03 -0.10 -8.42
C GLY A 65 -10.08 0.40 -7.43
N LEU A 66 -11.36 0.23 -7.76
CA LEU A 66 -12.44 0.56 -6.84
C LEU A 66 -12.32 -0.24 -5.54
N TYR A 67 -12.44 0.45 -4.42
CA TYR A 67 -12.47 -0.17 -3.09
C TYR A 67 -13.90 -0.57 -2.73
N ILE A 68 -14.27 -1.76 -3.19
CA ILE A 68 -15.61 -2.35 -3.03
C ILE A 68 -15.50 -3.79 -2.53
N HIS A 69 -16.61 -4.37 -2.10
CA HIS A 69 -16.65 -5.77 -1.67
C HIS A 69 -16.06 -6.71 -2.74
N GLY A 70 -15.10 -7.54 -2.32
CA GLY A 70 -14.33 -8.43 -3.21
C GLY A 70 -13.00 -7.85 -3.71
N SER A 71 -12.71 -6.57 -3.50
CA SER A 71 -11.37 -6.03 -3.72
C SER A 71 -10.36 -6.61 -2.72
N ILE A 72 -9.08 -6.65 -3.10
CA ILE A 72 -8.00 -7.12 -2.21
C ILE A 72 -7.91 -6.15 -1.03
N ASP A 73 -7.69 -6.69 0.17
CA ASP A 73 -7.63 -5.94 1.43
C ASP A 73 -8.94 -5.18 1.77
N TYR A 74 -10.05 -5.53 1.09
CA TYR A 74 -11.36 -4.98 1.43
C TYR A 74 -11.78 -5.38 2.84
N SER A 75 -12.04 -4.36 3.66
CA SER A 75 -12.66 -4.51 4.95
C SER A 75 -13.38 -3.21 5.31
N PRO A 76 -14.71 -3.24 5.53
CA PRO A 76 -15.44 -2.07 6.02
C PRO A 76 -15.00 -1.67 7.44
N LEU A 77 -14.28 -2.55 8.15
CA LEU A 77 -13.75 -2.33 9.49
C LEU A 77 -12.23 -2.09 9.50
N ALA A 78 -11.62 -1.83 8.33
CA ALA A 78 -10.19 -1.53 8.25
C ALA A 78 -9.86 -0.32 9.16
N ARG A 79 -8.84 -0.47 10.00
CA ARG A 79 -8.34 0.66 10.79
C ARG A 79 -7.85 1.74 9.81
N SER A 80 -8.24 2.98 10.01
CA SER A 80 -8.04 4.05 9.04
C SER A 80 -7.54 5.32 9.72
N VAL A 81 -6.64 6.03 9.05
CA VAL A 81 -6.30 7.41 9.40
C VAL A 81 -6.30 8.25 8.14
N THR A 82 -6.91 9.43 8.19
CA THR A 82 -6.81 10.40 7.10
C THR A 82 -5.42 11.04 7.15
N ALA A 83 -4.63 10.80 6.10
CA ALA A 83 -3.30 11.36 5.91
C ALA A 83 -3.37 12.80 5.42
N ALA A 84 -4.28 13.08 4.48
CA ALA A 84 -4.44 14.42 3.91
C ALA A 84 -5.83 14.61 3.26
N THR A 85 -6.25 15.86 3.06
CA THR A 85 -7.52 16.24 2.41
C THR A 85 -7.28 17.25 1.28
N GLY A 86 -8.26 17.43 0.38
CA GLY A 86 -8.18 18.40 -0.72
C GLY A 86 -7.33 17.96 -1.92
N TYR A 87 -7.03 16.65 -2.06
CA TYR A 87 -6.19 16.12 -3.13
C TYR A 87 -6.96 15.88 -4.44
N GLN A 88 -6.35 16.21 -5.57
CA GLN A 88 -6.95 16.20 -6.89
C GLN A 88 -6.65 14.89 -7.66
N GLU A 89 -7.29 14.67 -8.81
CA GLU A 89 -7.06 13.50 -9.68
C GLU A 89 -5.58 13.37 -10.10
N VAL A 90 -4.89 14.49 -10.34
CA VAL A 90 -3.43 14.50 -10.62
C VAL A 90 -2.61 13.87 -9.48
N SER A 91 -3.11 13.90 -8.24
CA SER A 91 -2.46 13.23 -7.12
C SER A 91 -2.59 11.70 -7.22
N PHE A 92 -3.73 11.21 -7.69
CA PHE A 92 -3.92 9.79 -7.95
C PHE A 92 -3.01 9.29 -9.07
N GLU A 93 -2.89 10.04 -10.16
CA GLU A 93 -1.99 9.71 -11.28
C GLU A 93 -0.53 9.60 -10.84
N LYS A 94 -0.05 10.50 -9.97
CA LYS A 94 1.29 10.41 -9.36
C LYS A 94 1.49 9.14 -8.55
N MET A 95 0.51 8.76 -7.73
CA MET A 95 0.58 7.51 -6.97
C MET A 95 0.57 6.29 -7.89
N VAL A 96 -0.23 6.31 -8.97
CA VAL A 96 -0.23 5.25 -9.99
C VAL A 96 1.12 5.15 -10.69
N ALA A 97 1.74 6.28 -11.03
CA ALA A 97 3.09 6.30 -11.60
C ALA A 97 4.12 5.66 -10.65
N ALA A 98 4.08 6.02 -9.36
CA ALA A 98 4.94 5.41 -8.34
C ALA A 98 4.71 3.89 -8.23
N CYS A 99 3.45 3.44 -8.21
CA CYS A 99 3.08 2.02 -8.23
C CYS A 99 3.66 1.27 -9.43
N ARG A 100 3.65 1.87 -10.62
CA ARG A 100 4.25 1.31 -11.83
C ARG A 100 5.76 1.19 -11.69
N THR A 101 6.43 2.23 -11.20
CA THR A 101 7.88 2.20 -10.96
C THR A 101 8.27 1.10 -9.97
N ILE A 102 7.58 1.00 -8.83
CA ILE A 102 7.83 -0.05 -7.82
C ILE A 102 7.65 -1.44 -8.43
N THR A 103 6.59 -1.65 -9.21
CA THR A 103 6.32 -2.92 -9.88
C THR A 103 7.42 -3.26 -10.89
N PHE A 104 7.93 -2.26 -11.61
CA PHE A 104 9.01 -2.40 -12.59
C PHE A 104 10.36 -2.70 -11.94
N MET A 105 10.67 -2.08 -10.79
CA MET A 105 11.93 -2.31 -10.06
C MET A 105 12.13 -3.78 -9.65
N GLY A 106 11.06 -4.57 -9.57
CA GLY A 106 11.16 -5.99 -9.26
C GLY A 106 11.70 -6.28 -7.86
N VAL A 107 11.43 -5.41 -6.88
CA VAL A 107 11.85 -5.60 -5.49
C VAL A 107 11.14 -6.82 -4.90
N GLY A 108 11.88 -7.77 -4.31
CA GLY A 108 11.31 -8.97 -3.66
C GLY A 108 10.46 -8.63 -2.44
N TYR A 109 9.22 -9.12 -2.34
CA TYR A 109 8.35 -8.83 -1.19
C TYR A 109 8.80 -9.58 0.08
N ARG A 110 8.83 -8.91 1.24
CA ARG A 110 9.04 -9.54 2.56
C ARG A 110 7.90 -9.15 3.51
N PRO A 111 6.98 -10.05 3.86
CA PRO A 111 5.78 -9.72 4.65
C PRO A 111 6.08 -9.06 6.00
N THR A 112 7.10 -9.55 6.69
CA THR A 112 7.57 -9.05 7.99
C THR A 112 8.87 -8.24 7.88
N GLY A 113 9.34 -8.01 6.64
CA GLY A 113 10.60 -7.36 6.36
C GLY A 113 10.44 -5.90 5.93
N PRO A 114 11.54 -5.27 5.48
CA PRO A 114 11.65 -3.83 5.28
C PRO A 114 10.76 -3.22 4.19
N ASN A 115 9.99 -4.02 3.44
CA ASN A 115 9.34 -3.55 2.22
C ASN A 115 7.88 -3.95 2.04
N SER A 116 7.23 -4.58 3.04
CA SER A 116 5.81 -4.90 2.94
C SER A 116 4.91 -3.66 2.98
N ASN A 117 5.13 -2.76 3.93
CA ASN A 117 4.32 -1.54 4.10
C ASN A 117 4.98 -0.27 3.54
N THR A 118 6.21 -0.36 3.06
CA THR A 118 6.97 0.78 2.48
C THR A 118 6.30 1.34 1.24
N VAL A 119 5.51 0.54 0.52
CA VAL A 119 4.72 1.02 -0.62
C VAL A 119 3.74 2.10 -0.19
N ALA A 120 2.95 1.89 0.87
CA ALA A 120 2.02 2.91 1.36
C ALA A 120 2.76 4.21 1.76
N ARG A 121 3.93 4.09 2.41
CA ARG A 121 4.78 5.25 2.74
C ARG A 121 5.28 5.98 1.50
N THR A 122 5.67 5.21 0.48
CA THR A 122 6.15 5.73 -0.80
C THR A 122 5.07 6.53 -1.51
N LEU A 123 3.83 6.05 -1.50
CA LEU A 123 2.70 6.75 -2.12
C LEU A 123 2.37 8.09 -1.44
N LEU A 124 2.56 8.20 -0.13
CA LEU A 124 2.48 9.49 0.56
C LEU A 124 3.64 10.41 0.19
N ALA A 125 4.85 9.87 0.12
CA ALA A 125 6.07 10.63 -0.15
C ALA A 125 6.07 11.30 -1.53
N VAL A 126 5.62 10.61 -2.58
CA VAL A 126 5.52 11.19 -3.95
C VAL A 126 4.51 12.34 -4.06
N LEU A 127 3.67 12.50 -3.04
CA LEU A 127 2.73 13.61 -2.90
C LEU A 127 3.20 14.69 -1.90
N GLY A 128 4.39 14.52 -1.31
CA GLY A 128 4.90 15.39 -0.25
C GLY A 128 4.09 15.29 1.05
N ILE A 129 3.28 14.24 1.24
CA ILE A 129 2.48 14.05 2.45
C ILE A 129 3.38 13.46 3.55
N PRO A 130 3.42 14.07 4.75
CA PRO A 130 4.13 13.50 5.88
C PRO A 130 3.63 12.07 6.19
N PRO A 131 4.53 11.11 6.49
CA PRO A 131 4.13 9.74 6.78
C PRO A 131 3.13 9.68 7.94
N LYS A 132 1.97 9.07 7.70
CA LYS A 132 0.92 8.84 8.70
C LYS A 132 0.31 7.47 8.48
N LYS A 133 0.06 6.71 9.55
CA LYS A 133 -0.63 5.40 9.49
C LYS A 133 -1.47 5.16 10.76
N PRO A 134 -2.42 4.21 10.74
CA PRO A 134 -3.06 3.75 11.97
C PRO A 134 -2.05 3.20 12.98
N ASP A 135 -2.42 3.23 14.26
CA ASP A 135 -1.61 2.69 15.36
C ASP A 135 -1.63 1.15 15.41
N VAL A 136 -1.01 0.55 14.40
CA VAL A 136 -0.87 -0.90 14.18
C VAL A 136 0.61 -1.26 14.01
N LEU A 137 0.96 -2.51 14.35
CA LEU A 137 2.20 -3.11 13.89
C LEU A 137 2.15 -3.27 12.37
N ALA A 138 3.02 -2.56 11.66
CA ALA A 138 3.09 -2.57 10.20
C ALA A 138 4.57 -2.64 9.77
N PRO A 139 5.14 -3.85 9.69
CA PRO A 139 6.56 -4.03 9.34
C PRO A 139 6.92 -3.34 8.04
N GLY A 140 8.13 -2.78 7.95
CA GLY A 140 8.58 -2.08 6.74
C GLY A 140 8.19 -0.60 6.71
N TRP A 141 7.21 -0.16 7.48
CA TRP A 141 6.77 1.24 7.47
C TRP A 141 7.90 2.22 7.85
N GLU A 142 8.77 1.83 8.76
CA GLU A 142 9.91 2.59 9.25
C GLU A 142 10.99 2.85 8.19
N PHE A 143 10.99 2.09 7.09
CA PHE A 143 12.00 2.21 6.04
C PHE A 143 11.73 3.38 5.09
N PRO A 144 12.78 3.93 4.43
CA PRO A 144 12.62 5.01 3.46
C PRO A 144 11.71 4.65 2.28
N PRO A 145 11.05 5.63 1.64
CA PRO A 145 10.32 5.43 0.38
C PRO A 145 11.15 4.70 -0.68
N LEU A 146 10.51 3.81 -1.44
CA LEU A 146 11.14 3.06 -2.53
C LEU A 146 11.42 3.92 -3.77
N VAL A 147 10.65 4.99 -3.93
CA VAL A 147 10.83 6.03 -4.97
C VAL A 147 10.62 7.41 -4.35
N GLN A 148 11.29 8.42 -4.88
CA GLN A 148 11.21 9.82 -4.45
C GLN A 148 10.86 10.71 -5.64
#